data_AF-A0AA39MNK1-F1
#
_entry.id   AF-A0AA39MNK1-F1
#
_cell.length_a   1.000
_cell.length_b   1.000
_cell.length_c   1.000
_cell.angle_alpha   90.00
_cell.angle_beta   90.00
_cell.angle_gamma   90.00
#
_symmetry.space_group_name_H-M   'P 1'
#
loop_
_entity.id
_entity.type
_entity.pdbx_description
1 polymer ?
#
loop_
_entity_poly.entity_id
_entity_poly.type
_entity_poly.pdbx_seq_one_letter_code
_entity_poly.pdbx_strand_id
1 'polypeptide(L)'
;MEHMDIHFSTRLMRMSEDMNTILLTIPQVINVLILSLVSFHRNALSLFTQTAYGAPMRRETILPILVTVRDVFVEFLNAVSAVWKESYRFIEQCYLIMESERLERFQHGEQHLSALRKSHMQAKRIEPLLEGSLDKAEELLASELRGSRSVEHVLGFTKRFFELSSYRVDVMEDLPRRMNMIRRDVREIMDCLYYLEEEMSRIKMLLWDHKLRACIERGDVKDLLLETCWSDLGLRRRMVRSWIINSLYKYGSSEIPIDSRHLPAQGRDRQMRDWWNLLGP
;
A
#
# COMPACT_ATOMS: atom_id res chain seq x y z
N MET A 1 23.04 48.60 10.46
CA MET A 1 21.79 48.00 10.97
C MET A 1 20.92 47.40 9.87
N GLU A 2 21.16 47.68 8.58
CA GLU A 2 20.33 47.17 7.45
C GLU A 2 20.66 45.74 6.97
N HIS A 3 21.84 45.21 7.25
CA HIS A 3 22.22 43.85 6.81
C HIS A 3 21.51 42.71 7.56
N MET A 4 20.90 42.99 8.72
CA MET A 4 20.22 41.98 9.54
C MET A 4 18.78 41.72 9.06
N ASP A 5 18.10 42.75 8.53
CA ASP A 5 16.72 42.66 8.06
C ASP A 5 16.59 41.95 6.70
N ILE A 6 17.57 42.10 5.81
CA ILE A 6 17.56 41.45 4.49
C ILE A 6 17.69 39.92 4.63
N HIS A 7 18.58 39.47 5.54
CA HIS A 7 18.74 38.04 5.82
C HIS A 7 17.51 37.42 6.48
N PHE A 8 16.82 38.17 7.34
CA PHE A 8 15.59 37.73 7.99
C PHE A 8 14.43 37.64 6.99
N SER A 9 14.28 38.64 6.11
CA SER A 9 13.25 38.67 5.06
C SER A 9 13.45 37.57 3.99
N THR A 10 14.69 37.32 3.57
CA THR A 10 15.00 36.25 2.60
C THR A 10 14.76 34.86 3.21
N ARG A 11 15.04 34.69 4.51
CA ARG A 11 14.77 33.44 5.23
C ARG A 11 13.27 33.19 5.38
N LEU A 12 12.50 34.24 5.70
CA LEU A 12 11.04 34.24 5.76
C LEU A 12 10.36 33.85 4.44
N MET A 13 10.80 34.40 3.31
CA MET A 13 10.24 34.04 1.99
C MET A 13 10.47 32.57 1.66
N ARG A 14 11.70 32.06 1.84
CA ARG A 14 12.02 30.63 1.61
C ARG A 14 11.19 29.70 2.50
N MET A 15 10.84 30.13 3.70
CA MET A 15 10.03 29.33 4.64
C MET A 15 8.55 29.27 4.26
N SER A 16 7.99 30.37 3.76
CA SER A 16 6.64 30.37 3.21
C SER A 16 6.56 29.47 1.98
N GLU A 17 7.59 29.50 1.12
CA GLU A 17 7.73 28.58 -0.01
C GLU A 17 7.87 27.12 0.43
N ASP A 18 8.68 26.82 1.45
CA ASP A 18 8.83 25.48 2.02
C ASP A 18 7.50 24.95 2.56
N MET A 19 6.75 25.77 3.31
CA MET A 19 5.48 25.35 3.89
C MET A 19 4.37 25.17 2.84
N ASN A 20 4.31 26.05 1.84
CA ASN A 20 3.43 25.89 0.68
C ASN A 20 3.77 24.63 -0.12
N THR A 21 5.06 24.33 -0.27
CA THR A 21 5.52 23.10 -0.94
C THR A 21 5.07 21.86 -0.17
N ILE A 22 5.26 21.85 1.16
CA ILE A 22 4.83 20.74 2.02
C ILE A 22 3.31 20.51 1.91
N LEU A 23 2.52 21.58 1.97
CA LEU A 23 1.06 21.54 1.90
C LEU A 23 0.54 21.02 0.56
N LEU A 24 1.26 21.27 -0.54
CA LEU A 24 0.94 20.73 -1.86
C LEU A 24 1.42 19.28 -2.05
N THR A 25 2.53 18.91 -1.41
CA THR A 25 3.18 17.61 -1.59
C THR A 25 2.49 16.50 -0.81
N ILE A 26 2.12 16.74 0.46
CA ILE A 26 1.48 15.73 1.31
C ILE A 26 0.21 15.13 0.67
N PRO A 27 -0.74 15.92 0.13
CA PRO A 27 -1.95 15.39 -0.50
C PRO A 27 -1.65 14.58 -1.76
N GLN A 28 -0.65 14.98 -2.55
CA GLN A 28 -0.22 14.24 -3.73
C GLN A 28 0.36 12.88 -3.33
N VAL A 29 1.26 12.84 -2.34
CA VAL A 29 1.84 11.61 -1.79
C VAL A 29 0.76 10.69 -1.22
N ILE A 30 -0.21 11.25 -0.48
CA ILE A 30 -1.36 10.51 0.04
C ILE A 30 -2.17 9.87 -1.10
N ASN A 31 -2.45 10.63 -2.16
CA ASN A 31 -3.21 10.12 -3.30
C ASN A 31 -2.47 9.00 -4.03
N VAL A 32 -1.16 9.16 -4.29
CA VAL A 32 -0.35 8.10 -4.90
C VAL A 32 -0.34 6.86 -4.00
N LEU A 33 -0.07 7.01 -2.71
CA LEU A 33 -0.07 5.91 -1.75
C LEU A 33 -1.38 5.12 -1.76
N ILE A 34 -2.52 5.79 -1.86
CA ILE A 34 -3.83 5.14 -1.93
C ILE A 34 -4.01 4.39 -3.24
N LEU A 35 -3.66 4.99 -4.37
CA LEU A 35 -3.77 4.34 -5.67
C LEU A 35 -2.89 3.09 -5.71
N SER A 36 -1.66 3.16 -5.20
CA SER A 36 -0.74 2.03 -5.09
C SER A 36 -1.27 0.96 -4.14
N LEU A 37 -1.88 1.33 -3.00
CA LEU A 37 -2.53 0.38 -2.09
C LEU A 37 -3.75 -0.33 -2.72
N VAL A 38 -4.57 0.39 -3.48
CA VAL A 38 -5.71 -0.19 -4.21
C VAL A 38 -5.22 -1.11 -5.32
N SER A 39 -4.19 -0.71 -6.07
CA SER A 39 -3.55 -1.54 -7.09
C SER A 39 -2.97 -2.81 -6.46
N PHE A 40 -2.19 -2.66 -5.40
CA PHE A 40 -1.58 -3.76 -4.65
C PHE A 40 -2.65 -4.77 -4.22
N HIS A 41 -3.74 -4.28 -3.61
CA HIS A 41 -4.84 -5.12 -3.16
C HIS A 41 -5.50 -5.90 -4.31
N ARG A 42 -5.78 -5.23 -5.44
CA ARG A 42 -6.36 -5.88 -6.62
C ARG A 42 -5.43 -6.94 -7.20
N ASN A 43 -4.14 -6.62 -7.32
CA ASN A 43 -3.14 -7.54 -7.86
C ASN A 43 -2.93 -8.74 -6.96
N ALA A 44 -2.87 -8.53 -5.64
CA ALA A 44 -2.83 -9.58 -4.64
C ALA A 44 -4.06 -10.48 -4.77
N LEU A 45 -5.28 -9.94 -4.61
CA LEU A 45 -6.51 -10.74 -4.70
C LEU A 45 -6.62 -11.53 -6.01
N SER A 46 -6.20 -10.92 -7.11
CA SER A 46 -6.21 -11.57 -8.41
C SER A 46 -5.17 -12.70 -8.48
N LEU A 47 -3.96 -12.52 -7.92
CA LEU A 47 -2.97 -13.59 -7.82
C LEU A 47 -3.55 -14.76 -7.05
N PHE A 48 -4.08 -14.47 -5.87
CA PHE A 48 -4.69 -15.41 -4.95
C PHE A 48 -5.86 -16.20 -5.59
N THR A 49 -6.84 -15.50 -6.16
CA THR A 49 -8.02 -16.15 -6.74
C THR A 49 -7.67 -16.90 -8.01
N GLN A 50 -6.94 -16.28 -8.94
CA GLN A 50 -6.69 -16.88 -10.25
C GLN A 50 -5.81 -18.11 -10.16
N THR A 51 -4.79 -18.12 -9.31
CA THR A 51 -3.91 -19.30 -9.14
C THR A 51 -4.66 -20.48 -8.51
N ALA A 52 -5.54 -20.22 -7.55
CA ALA A 52 -6.41 -21.26 -6.98
C ALA A 52 -7.38 -21.86 -8.02
N TYR A 53 -7.95 -21.03 -8.91
CA TYR A 53 -8.79 -21.50 -10.03
C TYR A 53 -8.01 -22.14 -11.17
N GLY A 54 -6.74 -21.75 -11.35
CA GLY A 54 -5.87 -22.27 -12.41
C GLY A 54 -5.57 -23.75 -12.25
N ALA A 55 -5.55 -24.27 -11.03
CA ALA A 55 -5.34 -25.69 -10.77
C ALA A 55 -6.12 -26.18 -9.54
N PRO A 56 -7.46 -26.36 -9.65
CA PRO A 56 -8.31 -26.74 -8.52
C PRO A 56 -7.93 -28.10 -7.91
N MET A 57 -7.43 -29.03 -8.74
CA MET A 57 -6.95 -30.35 -8.29
C MET A 57 -5.59 -30.31 -7.58
N ARG A 58 -4.91 -29.15 -7.56
CA ARG A 58 -3.61 -28.92 -6.88
C ARG A 58 -3.75 -27.95 -5.71
N ARG A 59 -4.99 -27.71 -5.26
CA ARG A 59 -5.29 -26.72 -4.23
C ARG A 59 -4.54 -26.96 -2.92
N GLU A 60 -4.37 -28.22 -2.53
CA GLU A 60 -3.63 -28.61 -1.31
C GLU A 60 -2.15 -28.18 -1.36
N THR A 61 -1.58 -28.04 -2.56
CA THR A 61 -0.18 -27.63 -2.76
C THR A 61 -0.05 -26.14 -3.04
N ILE A 62 -1.00 -25.56 -3.79
CA ILE A 62 -1.04 -24.12 -4.10
C ILE A 62 -1.36 -23.26 -2.87
N LEU A 63 -2.29 -23.71 -2.03
CA LEU A 63 -2.76 -22.92 -0.89
C LEU A 63 -1.63 -22.60 0.12
N PRO A 64 -0.77 -23.55 0.56
CA PRO A 64 0.36 -23.24 1.43
C PRO A 64 1.33 -22.19 0.86
N ILE A 65 1.58 -22.21 -0.46
CA ILE A 65 2.45 -21.24 -1.14
C ILE A 65 1.81 -19.84 -1.02
N LEU A 66 0.53 -19.74 -1.37
CA LEU A 66 -0.22 -18.49 -1.30
C LEU A 66 -0.33 -17.97 0.15
N VAL A 67 -0.58 -18.84 1.12
CA VAL A 67 -0.63 -18.47 2.55
C VAL A 67 0.68 -17.82 2.99
N THR A 68 1.83 -18.34 2.57
CA THR A 68 3.13 -17.76 2.89
C THR A 68 3.25 -16.33 2.32
N VAL A 69 2.85 -16.13 1.07
CA VAL A 69 2.83 -14.80 0.43
C VAL A 69 1.87 -13.86 1.16
N ARG A 70 0.67 -14.34 1.52
CA ARG A 70 -0.36 -13.57 2.24
C ARG A 70 0.18 -13.06 3.57
N ASP A 71 0.84 -13.92 4.33
CA ASP A 71 1.30 -13.56 5.67
C ASP A 71 2.34 -12.43 5.60
N VAL A 72 3.25 -12.50 4.64
CA VAL A 72 4.23 -11.43 4.40
C VAL A 72 3.56 -10.14 3.90
N PHE A 73 2.55 -10.23 3.02
CA PHE A 73 1.76 -9.06 2.60
C PHE A 73 1.05 -8.40 3.78
N VAL A 74 0.48 -9.20 4.68
CA VAL A 74 -0.22 -8.70 5.86
C VAL A 74 0.75 -8.02 6.82
N GLU A 75 1.93 -8.60 7.07
CA GLU A 75 2.97 -7.95 7.88
C GLU A 75 3.40 -6.61 7.29
N PHE A 76 3.63 -6.56 5.97
CA PHE A 76 3.96 -5.33 5.27
C PHE A 76 2.85 -4.28 5.42
N LEU A 77 1.60 -4.64 5.13
CA LEU A 77 0.45 -3.73 5.23
C LEU A 77 0.19 -3.27 6.66
N ASN A 78 0.48 -4.09 7.68
CA ASN A 78 0.40 -3.69 9.08
C ASN A 78 1.41 -2.58 9.40
N ALA A 79 2.64 -2.69 8.89
CA ALA A 79 3.66 -1.65 9.04
C ALA A 79 3.25 -0.36 8.32
N VAL A 80 2.77 -0.46 7.07
CA VAL A 80 2.24 0.69 6.28
C VAL A 80 1.09 1.37 7.02
N SER A 81 0.14 0.59 7.54
CA SER A 81 -1.00 1.08 8.32
C SER A 81 -0.58 1.80 9.61
N ALA A 82 0.48 1.31 10.26
CA ALA A 82 1.05 1.97 11.43
C ALA A 82 1.70 3.31 11.07
N VAL A 83 2.46 3.40 9.97
CA VAL A 83 3.00 4.67 9.46
C VAL A 83 1.89 5.67 9.23
N TRP A 84 0.85 5.30 8.48
CA TRP A 84 -0.30 6.16 8.21
C TRP A 84 -0.96 6.69 9.49
N LYS A 85 -1.17 5.80 10.47
CA LYS A 85 -1.80 6.14 11.74
C LYS A 85 -0.98 7.15 12.53
N GLU A 86 0.33 6.97 12.60
CA GLU A 86 1.21 7.88 13.34
C GLU A 86 1.42 9.19 12.58
N SER A 87 1.41 9.21 11.24
CA SER A 87 1.37 10.43 10.42
C SER A 87 0.13 11.28 10.73
N TYR A 88 -1.04 10.66 10.76
CA TYR A 88 -2.29 11.35 11.13
C TYR A 88 -2.20 11.97 12.52
N ARG A 89 -1.74 11.21 13.51
CA ARG A 89 -1.59 11.67 14.90
C ARG A 89 -0.56 12.79 15.04
N PHE A 90 0.52 12.72 14.28
CA PHE A 90 1.52 13.77 14.25
C PHE A 90 0.96 15.09 13.72
N ILE A 91 0.24 15.06 12.59
CA ILE A 91 -0.44 16.24 12.04
C ILE A 91 -1.47 16.79 13.05
N GLU A 92 -2.20 15.91 13.73
CA GLU A 92 -3.13 16.31 14.80
C GLU A 92 -2.41 17.04 15.95
N GLN A 93 -1.24 16.57 16.38
CA GLN A 93 -0.45 17.29 17.37
C GLN A 93 0.11 18.61 16.85
N CYS A 94 0.53 18.67 15.58
CA CYS A 94 0.99 19.91 14.95
C CYS A 94 -0.10 20.99 14.98
N TYR A 95 -1.33 20.60 14.67
CA TYR A 95 -2.50 21.48 14.80
C TYR A 95 -2.66 22.00 16.23
N LEU A 96 -2.63 21.10 17.21
CA LEU A 96 -2.78 21.47 18.61
C LEU A 96 -1.62 22.38 19.08
N ILE A 97 -0.39 22.18 18.61
CA ILE A 97 0.74 23.04 18.96
C ILE A 97 0.49 24.49 18.53
N MET A 98 -0.01 24.68 17.30
CA MET A 98 -0.39 25.99 16.78
C MET A 98 -1.57 26.63 17.54
N GLU A 99 -2.32 25.86 18.34
CA GLU A 99 -3.45 26.40 19.12
C GLU A 99 -3.10 26.83 20.54
N SER A 100 -2.16 26.17 21.22
CA SER A 100 -1.95 26.47 22.64
C SER A 100 -0.53 26.33 23.18
N GLU A 101 0.47 26.12 22.32
CA GLU A 101 1.91 26.10 22.67
C GLU A 101 2.30 25.30 23.94
N ARG A 102 1.44 24.38 24.39
CA ARG A 102 1.69 23.60 25.60
C ARG A 102 2.84 22.63 25.39
N LEU A 103 3.82 22.61 26.30
CA LEU A 103 5.03 21.80 26.22
C LEU A 103 4.71 20.30 26.01
N GLU A 104 3.65 19.78 26.63
CA GLU A 104 3.26 18.39 26.47
C GLU A 104 2.92 18.06 25.00
N ARG A 105 2.34 18.99 24.24
CA ARG A 105 1.95 18.77 22.84
C ARG A 105 3.17 18.54 21.95
N PHE A 106 4.26 19.25 22.22
CA PHE A 106 5.53 19.00 21.56
C PHE A 106 6.02 17.57 21.84
N GLN A 107 6.09 17.16 23.10
CA GLN A 107 6.54 15.81 23.45
C GLN A 107 5.70 14.71 22.77
N HIS A 108 4.38 14.85 22.72
CA HIS A 108 3.51 13.91 22.00
C HIS A 108 3.78 13.90 20.49
N GLY A 109 3.98 15.06 19.86
CA GLY A 109 4.37 15.15 18.46
C GLY A 109 5.68 14.40 18.17
N GLU A 110 6.70 14.55 19.02
CA GLU A 110 7.96 13.81 18.86
C GLU A 110 7.78 12.29 19.00
N GLN A 111 6.93 11.85 19.93
CA GLN A 111 6.61 10.43 20.10
C GLN A 111 5.95 9.85 18.85
N HIS A 112 4.99 10.55 18.26
CA HIS A 112 4.34 10.11 17.02
C HIS A 112 5.31 10.07 15.84
N LEU A 113 6.17 11.08 15.69
CA LEU A 113 7.20 11.06 14.64
C LEU A 113 8.19 9.90 14.84
N SER A 114 8.62 9.63 16.07
CA SER A 114 9.48 8.49 16.38
C SER A 114 8.81 7.14 16.08
N ALA A 115 7.53 7.00 16.44
CA ALA A 115 6.74 5.81 16.15
C ALA A 115 6.55 5.60 14.64
N LEU A 116 6.27 6.67 13.89
CA LEU A 116 6.20 6.69 12.42
C LEU A 116 7.49 6.14 11.81
N ARG A 117 8.65 6.70 12.19
CA ARG A 117 9.96 6.27 11.70
C ARG A 117 10.24 4.79 12.00
N LYS A 118 9.89 4.35 13.21
CA LYS A 118 10.02 2.95 13.61
C LYS A 118 9.18 2.03 12.72
N SER A 119 7.93 2.40 12.43
CA SER A 119 7.04 1.63 11.56
C SER A 119 7.49 1.65 10.10
N HIS A 120 8.00 2.77 9.59
CA HIS A 120 8.57 2.84 8.25
C HIS A 120 9.81 1.96 8.12
N MET A 121 10.72 1.99 9.10
CA MET A 121 11.86 1.10 9.17
C MET A 121 11.46 -0.38 9.25
N GLN A 122 10.35 -0.70 9.90
CA GLN A 122 9.79 -2.05 9.88
C GLN A 122 9.31 -2.44 8.48
N ALA A 123 8.56 -1.58 7.78
CA ALA A 123 8.14 -1.84 6.40
C ALA A 123 9.35 -2.06 5.47
N LYS A 124 10.39 -1.23 5.60
CA LYS A 124 11.66 -1.35 4.87
C LYS A 124 12.39 -2.67 5.13
N ARG A 125 12.29 -3.23 6.34
CA ARG A 125 12.87 -4.55 6.66
C ARG A 125 12.05 -5.71 6.07
N ILE A 126 10.74 -5.52 5.89
CA ILE A 126 9.84 -6.53 5.34
C ILE A 126 9.91 -6.55 3.80
N GLU A 127 10.12 -5.40 3.15
CA GLU A 127 10.23 -5.29 1.69
C GLU A 127 11.11 -6.38 1.03
N PRO A 128 12.37 -6.63 1.43
CA PRO A 128 13.18 -7.69 0.82
C PRO A 128 12.65 -9.10 1.12
N LEU A 129 11.98 -9.32 2.26
CA LEU A 129 11.33 -10.60 2.57
C LEU A 129 10.13 -10.83 1.64
N LEU A 130 9.40 -9.76 1.30
CA LEU A 130 8.30 -9.79 0.35
C LEU A 130 8.81 -10.10 -1.06
N GLU A 131 9.88 -9.44 -1.51
CA GLU A 131 10.48 -9.73 -2.82
C GLU A 131 10.93 -11.20 -2.91
N GLY A 132 11.69 -11.70 -1.92
CA GLY A 132 12.12 -13.10 -1.90
C GLY A 132 10.95 -14.10 -1.81
N SER A 133 9.88 -13.74 -1.09
CA SER A 133 8.68 -14.57 -1.02
C SER A 133 7.92 -14.61 -2.34
N LEU A 134 7.86 -13.50 -3.07
CA LEU A 134 7.26 -13.45 -4.41
C LEU A 134 8.06 -14.26 -5.42
N ASP A 135 9.39 -14.16 -5.42
CA ASP A 135 10.25 -14.92 -6.34
C ASP A 135 10.07 -16.43 -6.14
N LYS A 136 10.12 -16.88 -4.88
CA LYS A 136 9.89 -18.28 -4.53
C LYS A 136 8.47 -18.73 -4.89
N ALA A 137 7.46 -17.89 -4.62
CA ALA A 137 6.09 -18.23 -4.95
C ALA A 137 5.86 -18.30 -6.46
N GLU A 138 6.47 -17.42 -7.24
CA GLU A 138 6.37 -17.42 -8.70
C GLU A 138 6.87 -18.75 -9.28
N GLU A 139 8.04 -19.22 -8.85
CA GLU A 139 8.60 -20.51 -9.27
C GLU A 139 7.69 -21.69 -8.89
N LEU A 140 7.27 -21.75 -7.62
CA LEU A 140 6.46 -22.85 -7.10
C LEU A 140 5.06 -22.88 -7.75
N LEU A 141 4.41 -21.73 -7.88
CA LEU A 141 3.11 -21.63 -8.53
C LEU A 141 3.20 -21.97 -10.02
N ALA A 142 4.24 -21.54 -10.73
CA ALA A 142 4.43 -21.89 -12.13
C ALA A 142 4.61 -23.41 -12.31
N SER A 143 5.33 -24.08 -11.41
CA SER A 143 5.48 -25.54 -11.41
C SER A 143 4.13 -26.25 -11.22
N GLU A 144 3.36 -25.84 -10.20
CA GLU A 144 2.04 -26.43 -9.93
C GLU A 144 1.03 -26.14 -11.06
N LEU A 145 1.10 -24.96 -11.68
CA LEU A 145 0.26 -24.56 -12.81
C LEU A 145 0.68 -25.19 -14.15
N ARG A 146 1.94 -25.60 -14.34
CA ARG A 146 2.33 -26.44 -15.49
C ARG A 146 1.80 -27.86 -15.34
N GLY A 147 2.02 -28.48 -14.18
CA GLY A 147 1.70 -29.89 -13.94
C GLY A 147 2.60 -30.82 -14.76
N SER A 148 2.06 -31.94 -15.25
CA SER A 148 2.88 -32.89 -15.99
C SER A 148 3.18 -32.41 -17.42
N ARG A 149 4.37 -32.78 -17.92
CA ARG A 149 4.82 -32.48 -19.28
C ARG A 149 3.81 -32.90 -20.35
N SER A 150 3.12 -34.02 -20.15
CA SER A 150 2.09 -34.50 -21.08
C SER A 150 0.88 -33.57 -21.13
N VAL A 151 0.44 -33.04 -19.99
CA VAL A 151 -0.68 -32.07 -19.93
C VAL A 151 -0.27 -30.75 -20.56
N GLU A 152 0.95 -30.29 -20.32
CA GLU A 152 1.49 -29.06 -20.94
C GLU A 152 1.54 -29.17 -22.47
N HIS A 153 1.99 -30.31 -23.01
CA HIS A 153 1.97 -30.54 -24.46
C HIS A 153 0.55 -30.51 -25.04
N VAL A 154 -0.42 -31.14 -24.37
CA VAL A 154 -1.83 -31.13 -24.81
C VAL A 154 -2.40 -29.72 -24.79
N LEU A 155 -2.19 -28.97 -23.70
CA LEU A 155 -2.70 -27.60 -23.56
C LEU A 155 -2.03 -26.62 -24.53
N GLY A 156 -0.72 -26.76 -24.75
CA GLY A 156 0.02 -25.96 -25.73
C GLY A 156 -0.43 -26.26 -27.16
N PHE A 157 -0.69 -27.54 -27.47
CA PHE A 157 -1.25 -27.95 -28.76
C PHE A 157 -2.64 -27.36 -28.96
N THR A 158 -3.54 -27.45 -27.97
CA THR A 158 -4.91 -26.93 -28.14
C THR A 158 -4.94 -25.42 -28.30
N LYS A 159 -4.10 -24.70 -27.56
CA LYS A 159 -3.98 -23.25 -27.69
C LYS A 159 -3.44 -22.84 -29.06
N ARG A 160 -2.39 -23.53 -29.54
CA ARG A 160 -1.71 -23.17 -30.80
C ARG A 160 -2.53 -23.47 -32.04
N PHE A 161 -3.27 -24.58 -32.06
CA PHE A 161 -3.95 -25.06 -33.27
C PHE A 161 -5.45 -24.82 -33.29
N PHE A 162 -6.08 -24.62 -32.12
CA PHE A 162 -7.52 -24.40 -32.03
C PHE A 162 -7.90 -23.09 -31.34
N GLU A 163 -6.92 -22.25 -30.94
CA GLU A 163 -7.12 -21.03 -30.15
C GLU A 163 -7.86 -21.29 -28.82
N LEU A 164 -7.96 -22.56 -28.41
CA LEU A 164 -8.58 -22.99 -27.17
C LEU A 164 -7.54 -22.95 -26.07
N SER A 165 -7.42 -21.79 -25.41
CA SER A 165 -6.64 -21.69 -24.17
C SER A 165 -7.42 -22.24 -23.00
N SER A 166 -6.74 -22.98 -22.12
CA SER A 166 -7.29 -23.29 -20.80
C SER A 166 -7.00 -22.13 -19.85
N TYR A 167 -7.94 -21.84 -18.96
CA TYR A 167 -7.77 -20.82 -17.93
C TYR A 167 -6.46 -20.99 -17.14
N ARG A 168 -6.05 -22.24 -16.90
CA ARG A 168 -4.75 -22.59 -16.29
C ARG A 168 -3.54 -22.00 -17.04
N VAL A 169 -3.53 -22.11 -18.37
CA VAL A 169 -2.46 -21.58 -19.21
C VAL A 169 -2.46 -20.06 -19.19
N ASP A 170 -3.64 -19.43 -19.23
CA ASP A 170 -3.76 -17.98 -19.17
C ASP A 170 -3.25 -17.41 -17.85
N VAL A 171 -3.59 -18.06 -16.72
CA VAL A 171 -3.08 -17.70 -15.39
C VAL A 171 -1.57 -17.90 -15.27
N MET A 172 -1.05 -19.00 -15.81
CA MET A 172 0.39 -19.29 -15.79
C MET A 172 1.19 -18.25 -16.58
N GLU A 173 0.71 -17.83 -17.75
CA GLU A 173 1.37 -16.82 -18.58
C GLU A 173 1.28 -15.42 -17.98
N ASP A 174 0.19 -15.09 -17.28
CA ASP A 174 0.00 -13.78 -16.64
C ASP A 174 0.70 -13.67 -15.26
N LEU A 175 1.10 -14.81 -14.67
CA LEU A 175 1.70 -14.88 -13.33
C LEU A 175 2.92 -13.95 -13.17
N PRO A 176 3.96 -13.98 -14.04
CA PRO A 176 5.13 -13.11 -13.89
C PRO A 176 4.77 -11.62 -13.97
N ARG A 177 3.86 -11.27 -14.88
CA ARG A 177 3.36 -9.90 -15.02
C ARG A 177 2.69 -9.43 -13.73
N ARG A 178 1.86 -10.28 -13.14
CA ARG A 178 1.13 -9.97 -11.91
C ARG A 178 2.06 -9.81 -10.72
N MET A 179 3.05 -10.70 -10.56
CA MET A 179 4.08 -10.57 -9.53
C MET A 179 4.86 -9.24 -9.69
N ASN A 180 5.22 -8.88 -10.91
CA ASN A 180 5.89 -7.60 -11.19
C ASN A 180 5.02 -6.38 -10.88
N MET A 181 3.72 -6.44 -11.13
CA MET A 181 2.80 -5.37 -10.71
C MET A 181 2.76 -5.21 -9.19
N ILE A 182 2.75 -6.31 -8.44
CA ILE A 182 2.82 -6.28 -6.97
C ILE A 182 4.15 -5.67 -6.50
N ARG A 183 5.29 -6.11 -7.07
CA ARG A 183 6.63 -5.56 -6.74
C ARG A 183 6.68 -4.04 -6.97
N ARG A 184 6.15 -3.58 -8.12
CA ARG A 184 6.06 -2.14 -8.42
C ARG A 184 5.20 -1.41 -7.39
N ASP A 185 4.01 -1.94 -7.09
CA ASP A 185 3.10 -1.30 -6.14
C ASP A 185 3.73 -1.21 -4.73
N VAL A 186 4.52 -2.21 -4.30
CA VAL A 186 5.28 -2.18 -3.04
C VAL A 186 6.33 -1.07 -3.04
N ARG A 187 7.09 -0.91 -4.12
CA ARG A 187 8.09 0.17 -4.24
C ARG A 187 7.45 1.55 -4.20
N GLU A 188 6.36 1.74 -4.94
CA GLU A 188 5.59 3.00 -4.91
C GLU A 188 5.06 3.32 -3.50
N ILE A 189 4.55 2.31 -2.78
CA ILE A 189 4.13 2.45 -1.39
C ILE A 189 5.32 2.90 -0.52
N MET A 190 6.47 2.22 -0.63
CA MET A 190 7.66 2.55 0.15
C MET A 190 8.20 3.95 -0.13
N ASP A 191 8.24 4.37 -1.40
CA ASP A 191 8.61 5.73 -1.78
C ASP A 191 7.66 6.76 -1.13
N CYS A 192 6.35 6.49 -1.16
CA CYS A 192 5.38 7.36 -0.48
C CYS A 192 5.60 7.42 1.03
N LEU A 193 5.95 6.31 1.69
CA LEU A 193 6.26 6.31 3.13
C LEU A 193 7.52 7.15 3.43
N TYR A 194 8.53 7.05 2.58
CA TYR A 194 9.74 7.87 2.68
C TYR A 194 9.41 9.35 2.57
N TYR A 195 8.67 9.77 1.53
CA TYR A 195 8.26 11.16 1.38
C TYR A 195 7.42 11.65 2.56
N LEU A 196 6.48 10.84 3.06
CA LEU A 196 5.71 11.21 4.25
C LEU A 196 6.63 11.44 5.45
N GLU A 197 7.60 10.57 5.72
CA GLU A 197 8.54 10.75 6.83
C GLU A 197 9.35 12.05 6.72
N GLU A 198 9.87 12.35 5.53
CA GLU A 198 10.63 13.57 5.26
C GLU A 198 9.77 14.81 5.48
N GLU A 199 8.57 14.84 4.92
CA GLU A 199 7.65 15.98 5.04
C GLU A 199 7.22 16.21 6.50
N MET A 200 6.93 15.15 7.26
CA MET A 200 6.65 15.27 8.70
C MET A 200 7.86 15.78 9.49
N SER A 201 9.07 15.38 9.09
CA SER A 201 10.31 15.87 9.70
C SER A 201 10.53 17.36 9.41
N ARG A 202 10.21 17.83 8.20
CA ARG A 202 10.25 19.25 7.82
C ARG A 202 9.23 20.06 8.60
N ILE A 203 7.99 19.57 8.73
CA ILE A 203 6.96 20.21 9.57
C ILE A 203 7.44 20.36 11.01
N LYS A 204 8.05 19.32 11.60
CA LYS A 204 8.62 19.40 12.94
C LYS A 204 9.63 20.55 13.04
N MET A 205 10.59 20.63 12.12
CA MET A 205 11.62 21.69 12.15
C MET A 205 10.99 23.09 12.12
N LEU A 206 9.94 23.28 11.32
CA LEU A 206 9.24 24.55 11.20
C LEU A 206 8.45 24.92 12.47
N LEU A 207 7.74 23.96 13.08
CA LEU A 207 6.86 24.25 14.22
C LEU A 207 7.58 24.32 15.58
N TRP A 208 8.72 23.64 15.72
CA TRP A 208 9.49 23.64 16.96
C TRP A 208 10.36 24.89 17.13
N ASP A 209 10.70 25.56 16.04
CA ASP A 209 11.37 26.84 16.11
C ASP A 209 10.34 27.96 16.33
N HIS A 210 10.38 28.56 17.52
CA HIS A 210 9.49 29.65 17.93
C HIS A 210 9.50 30.83 16.95
N LYS A 211 10.65 31.15 16.34
CA LYS A 211 10.72 32.26 15.38
C LYS A 211 9.98 31.90 14.10
N LEU A 212 10.08 30.65 13.65
CA LEU A 212 9.43 30.19 12.43
C LEU A 212 7.92 30.01 12.65
N ARG A 213 7.51 29.47 13.81
CA ARG A 213 6.10 29.32 14.21
C ARG A 213 5.34 30.66 14.25
N ALA A 214 5.93 31.69 14.84
CA ALA A 214 5.31 33.02 14.93
C ALA A 214 5.03 33.66 13.55
N CYS A 215 5.68 33.19 12.49
CA CYS A 215 5.46 33.65 11.13
C CYS A 215 4.31 32.90 10.43
N ILE A 216 4.00 31.68 10.89
CA ILE A 216 2.96 30.79 10.38
C ILE A 216 1.58 31.17 10.96
N GLU A 217 1.53 31.70 12.19
CA GLU A 217 0.30 32.11 12.88
C GLU A 217 -0.44 33.31 12.25
N ARG A 218 0.10 33.91 11.18
CA ARG A 218 -0.48 35.09 10.51
C ARG A 218 -1.66 34.83 9.56
N GLY A 219 -2.19 33.62 9.44
CA GLY A 219 -3.59 33.44 8.99
C GLY A 219 -3.92 32.17 8.21
N ASP A 220 -3.15 31.78 7.20
CA ASP A 220 -3.70 30.87 6.18
C ASP A 220 -3.28 29.39 6.34
N VAL A 221 -2.19 29.13 7.05
CA VAL A 221 -1.53 27.82 7.07
C VAL A 221 -2.18 26.84 8.04
N LYS A 222 -2.76 27.34 9.14
CA LYS A 222 -3.47 26.52 10.14
C LYS A 222 -4.70 25.86 9.52
N ASP A 223 -5.48 26.63 8.76
CA ASP A 223 -6.68 26.14 8.10
C ASP A 223 -6.34 25.22 6.94
N LEU A 224 -5.27 25.50 6.17
CA LEU A 224 -4.78 24.59 5.13
C LEU A 224 -4.31 23.24 5.69
N LEU A 225 -3.61 23.20 6.83
CA LEU A 225 -3.19 21.95 7.47
C LEU A 225 -4.39 21.07 7.85
N LEU A 226 -5.47 21.68 8.36
CA LEU A 226 -6.71 20.97 8.67
C LEU A 226 -7.45 20.52 7.41
N GLU A 227 -7.70 21.44 6.49
CA GLU A 227 -8.52 21.18 5.31
C GLU A 227 -7.87 20.14 4.39
N THR A 228 -6.55 20.24 4.22
CA THR A 228 -5.81 19.43 3.24
C THR A 228 -5.28 18.12 3.83
N CYS A 229 -4.81 18.09 5.08
CA CYS A 229 -4.21 16.89 5.66
C CYS A 229 -5.19 16.11 6.56
N TRP A 230 -6.04 16.78 7.34
CA TRP A 230 -6.87 16.11 8.35
C TRP A 230 -8.06 15.36 7.73
N SER A 231 -8.76 15.99 6.79
CA SER A 231 -9.94 15.41 6.13
C SER A 231 -9.58 14.13 5.35
N ASP A 232 -8.47 14.18 4.60
CA ASP A 232 -8.01 13.09 3.74
C ASP A 232 -7.29 11.97 4.51
N LEU A 233 -6.48 12.28 5.53
CA LEU A 233 -5.85 11.24 6.35
C LEU A 233 -6.86 10.52 7.27
N GLY A 234 -7.86 11.24 7.79
CA GLY A 234 -8.88 10.73 8.72
C GLY A 234 -9.92 9.81 8.09
N LEU A 235 -10.50 10.21 6.94
CA LEU A 235 -11.46 9.39 6.19
C LEU A 235 -10.82 8.10 5.66
N ARG A 236 -9.55 8.18 5.25
CA ARG A 236 -8.87 7.11 4.51
C ARG A 236 -8.07 6.15 5.41
N ARG A 237 -7.84 6.50 6.69
CA ARG A 237 -7.32 5.60 7.75
C ARG A 237 -8.15 4.32 7.92
N ARG A 238 -9.48 4.38 7.70
CA ARG A 238 -10.35 3.19 7.77
C ARG A 238 -10.06 2.21 6.64
N MET A 239 -9.56 2.66 5.50
CA MET A 239 -9.47 1.88 4.27
C MET A 239 -8.42 0.76 4.32
N VAL A 240 -7.20 1.05 4.78
CA VAL A 240 -6.09 0.05 4.77
C VAL A 240 -6.34 -1.08 5.76
N ARG A 241 -6.68 -0.74 7.01
CA ARG A 241 -6.87 -1.72 8.08
C ARG A 241 -8.19 -2.50 8.00
N SER A 242 -9.29 -1.86 7.58
CA SER A 242 -10.60 -2.54 7.61
C SER A 242 -10.99 -3.21 6.30
N TRP A 243 -10.41 -2.82 5.16
CA TRP A 243 -10.79 -3.37 3.86
C TRP A 243 -9.70 -4.27 3.25
N ILE A 244 -8.46 -3.79 3.12
CA ILE A 244 -7.37 -4.54 2.47
C ILE A 244 -6.88 -5.70 3.34
N ILE A 245 -6.57 -5.46 4.61
CA ILE A 245 -6.07 -6.51 5.50
C ILE A 245 -7.14 -7.57 5.77
N ASN A 246 -8.39 -7.14 6.04
CA ASN A 246 -9.50 -8.07 6.29
C ASN A 246 -9.83 -8.94 5.07
N SER A 247 -9.73 -8.40 3.85
CA SER A 247 -9.97 -9.19 2.63
C SER A 247 -8.84 -10.19 2.36
N LEU A 248 -7.59 -9.88 2.72
CA LEU A 248 -6.50 -10.85 2.68
C LEU A 248 -6.68 -11.95 3.72
N TYR A 249 -7.15 -11.64 4.94
CA TYR A 249 -7.46 -12.67 5.94
C TYR A 249 -8.64 -13.57 5.55
N LYS A 250 -9.64 -13.03 4.84
CA LYS A 250 -10.69 -13.86 4.23
C LYS A 250 -10.09 -14.90 3.27
N TYR A 251 -8.96 -14.59 2.62
CA TYR A 251 -8.20 -15.56 1.85
C TYR A 251 -7.49 -16.56 2.77
N GLY A 252 -8.15 -17.68 3.07
CA GLY A 252 -7.65 -18.77 3.90
C GLY A 252 -8.61 -19.23 5.00
N SER A 253 -9.57 -18.40 5.40
CA SER A 253 -10.82 -18.86 5.98
C SER A 253 -11.74 -19.29 4.84
N SER A 254 -12.56 -20.32 4.99
CA SER A 254 -13.47 -20.90 3.98
C SER A 254 -14.47 -19.95 3.30
N GLU A 255 -14.41 -18.63 3.54
CA GLU A 255 -15.39 -17.61 3.15
C GLU A 255 -14.78 -16.50 2.28
N ILE A 256 -14.44 -16.82 1.03
CA ILE A 256 -14.22 -15.77 0.02
C ILE A 256 -15.44 -15.73 -0.88
N PRO A 257 -16.30 -14.71 -0.80
CA PRO A 257 -17.30 -14.49 -1.82
C PRO A 257 -16.59 -14.12 -3.12
N ILE A 258 -16.82 -14.95 -4.14
CA ILE A 258 -16.32 -14.78 -5.50
C ILE A 258 -17.01 -13.54 -6.10
N ASP A 259 -16.40 -12.37 -5.96
CA ASP A 259 -16.87 -11.19 -6.70
C ASP A 259 -16.28 -11.19 -8.12
N SER A 260 -17.16 -11.01 -9.09
CA SER A 260 -16.92 -10.90 -10.54
C SER A 260 -15.83 -9.91 -10.96
N ARG A 261 -15.38 -9.03 -10.05
CA ARG A 261 -14.38 -7.99 -10.32
C ARG A 261 -12.93 -8.47 -10.26
N HIS A 262 -12.68 -9.68 -9.76
CA HIS A 262 -11.32 -10.23 -9.58
C HIS A 262 -10.97 -11.34 -10.59
N LEU A 263 -11.92 -11.71 -11.45
CA LEU A 263 -11.69 -12.58 -12.60
C LEU A 263 -11.39 -11.71 -13.84
N PRO A 264 -10.47 -12.12 -14.73
CA PRO A 264 -10.27 -11.39 -15.97
C PRO A 264 -11.55 -11.47 -16.82
N ALA A 265 -11.88 -10.39 -17.52
CA ALA A 265 -13.16 -10.15 -18.21
C ALA A 265 -13.46 -11.05 -19.43
N GLN A 266 -13.03 -12.30 -19.45
CA GLN A 266 -13.30 -13.24 -20.53
C GLN A 266 -14.34 -14.27 -20.12
N GLY A 267 -15.63 -13.99 -20.40
CA GLY A 267 -16.75 -14.87 -20.79
C GLY A 267 -17.05 -16.21 -20.07
N ARG A 268 -16.07 -16.90 -19.51
CA ARG A 268 -16.12 -18.21 -18.84
C ARG A 268 -16.41 -18.11 -17.33
N ASP A 269 -16.76 -16.91 -16.84
CA ASP A 269 -16.84 -16.55 -15.42
C ASP A 269 -18.07 -17.08 -14.66
N ARG A 270 -19.17 -17.43 -15.38
CA ARG A 270 -20.34 -18.07 -14.74
C ARG A 270 -20.10 -19.55 -14.47
N GLN A 271 -19.55 -20.27 -15.46
CA GLN A 271 -19.37 -21.71 -15.36
C GLN A 271 -18.35 -22.10 -14.27
N MET A 272 -17.25 -21.38 -14.10
CA MET A 272 -16.29 -21.71 -13.03
C MET A 272 -16.87 -21.52 -11.61
N ARG A 273 -17.79 -20.56 -11.45
CA ARG A 273 -18.48 -20.32 -10.18
C ARG A 273 -19.40 -21.48 -9.82
N ASP A 274 -20.11 -22.01 -10.80
CA ASP A 274 -20.98 -23.17 -10.65
C ASP A 274 -20.17 -24.44 -10.30
N TRP A 275 -18.98 -24.61 -10.91
CA TRP A 275 -18.08 -25.72 -10.60
C TRP A 275 -17.45 -25.63 -9.21
N TRP A 276 -17.16 -24.42 -8.71
CA TRP A 276 -16.65 -24.23 -7.35
C TRP A 276 -17.68 -24.60 -6.28
N ASN A 277 -18.95 -24.26 -6.50
CA ASN A 277 -20.05 -24.63 -5.61
C ASN A 277 -20.36 -26.14 -5.64
N LEU A 278 -20.01 -26.83 -6.73
CA LEU A 278 -20.15 -28.28 -6.87
C LEU A 278 -19.02 -29.10 -6.23
N LEU A 279 -17.86 -28.48 -5.98
CA LEU A 279 -16.65 -29.14 -5.46
C LEU A 279 -16.29 -28.72 -4.02
N GLY A 280 -17.10 -27.86 -3.40
CA GLY A 280 -17.04 -27.62 -1.96
C GLY A 280 -17.68 -28.77 -1.19
N PRO A 281 -17.17 -29.16 -0.01
CA PRO A 281 -17.89 -30.05 0.89
C PRO A 281 -19.24 -29.45 1.32
#